data_AF-A0A661CIU1-F1
#
_entry.id   AF-A0A661CIU1-F1
#
_cell.length_a   1.000
_cell.length_b   1.000
_cell.length_c   1.000
_cell.angle_alpha   90.00
_cell.angle_beta   90.00
_cell.angle_gamma   90.00
#
_symmetry.space_group_name_H-M   'P 1'
#
loop_
_entity.id
_entity.type
_entity.pdbx_description
1 polymer ?
#
loop_
_entity_poly.entity_id
_entity_poly.type
_entity_poly.pdbx_seq_one_letter_code
_entity_poly.pdbx_strand_id
1 'polypeptide(L)' 'MNKHHEERHTRKAALVAKYAGKSGFKGKMIAHCIECGFDPADDGSWRQQIESCPVDCCSLYSIRPVSIPSKEVVNGAD' A
#
# COMPACT_ATOMS: atom_id res chain seq x y z
N MET A 1 -20.80 -1.71 16.45
CA MET A 1 -19.63 -1.63 15.56
C MET A 1 -18.38 -1.75 16.44
N ASN A 2 -17.41 -2.61 16.11
CA ASN A 2 -16.25 -2.88 16.98
C ASN A 2 -15.17 -1.80 16.78
N LYS A 3 -14.61 -1.26 17.88
CA LYS A 3 -13.55 -0.23 17.87
C LYS A 3 -12.37 -0.60 16.95
N HIS A 4 -11.98 -1.87 16.93
CA HIS A 4 -10.90 -2.35 16.05
C HIS A 4 -11.24 -2.35 14.55
N HIS A 5 -12.52 -2.39 14.19
CA HIS A 5 -12.95 -2.23 12.80
C HIS A 5 -12.80 -0.76 12.38
N GLU A 6 -13.18 0.16 13.27
CA GLU A 6 -13.08 1.61 13.04
C GLU A 6 -11.63 2.11 12.93
N GLU A 7 -10.74 1.64 13.80
CA GLU A 7 -9.30 1.94 13.76
C GLU A 7 -8.67 1.51 12.42
N ARG A 8 -9.08 0.35 11.91
CA ARG A 8 -8.59 -0.20 10.63
C ARG A 8 -9.04 0.63 9.44
N HIS A 9 -10.33 1.00 9.37
CA HIS A 9 -10.84 1.91 8.33
C HIS A 9 -10.16 3.27 8.37
N THR A 10 -9.92 3.79 9.58
CA THR A 10 -9.19 5.04 9.79
C THR A 10 -7.77 4.98 9.24
N ARG A 11 -7.06 3.85 9.42
CA ARG A 11 -5.71 3.65 8.90
C ARG A 11 -5.67 3.72 7.37
N LYS A 12 -6.61 3.06 6.68
CA LYS A 12 -6.72 3.11 5.22
C LYS A 12 -7.08 4.53 4.75
N ALA A 13 -8.07 5.16 5.36
CA ALA A 13 -8.51 6.52 5.02
C ALA A 13 -7.37 7.55 5.17
N ALA A 14 -6.59 7.48 6.25
CA ALA A 14 -5.44 8.36 6.47
C ALA A 14 -4.37 8.22 5.37
N LEU A 15 -4.10 6.99 4.92
CA LEU A 15 -3.16 6.73 3.83
C LEU A 15 -3.69 7.29 2.50
N VAL A 16 -4.97 7.05 2.19
CA VAL A 16 -5.62 7.61 0.99
C VAL A 16 -5.51 9.13 0.99
N ALA A 17 -5.91 9.79 2.09
CA ALA A 17 -5.83 11.25 2.22
C ALA A 17 -4.39 11.77 2.04
N LYS A 18 -3.40 11.11 2.65
CA LYS A 18 -1.99 11.47 2.55
C LYS A 18 -1.48 11.47 1.11
N TYR A 19 -1.81 10.46 0.31
CA TYR A 19 -1.34 10.36 -1.07
C TYR A 19 -2.20 11.17 -2.04
N ALA A 20 -3.50 11.26 -1.81
CA ALA A 20 -4.40 12.10 -2.57
C ALA A 20 -4.06 13.59 -2.43
N GLY A 21 -3.55 14.03 -1.27
CA GLY A 21 -3.11 15.41 -1.05
C GLY A 21 -1.80 15.80 -1.76
N LYS A 22 -1.05 14.83 -2.33
CA LYS A 22 0.18 15.14 -3.06
C LYS A 22 -0.13 15.71 -4.43
N SER A 23 0.69 16.66 -4.87
CA SER A 23 0.63 17.20 -6.22
C SER A 23 1.03 16.15 -7.26
N GLY A 24 0.48 16.29 -8.46
CA GLY A 24 0.79 15.43 -9.61
C GLY A 24 0.10 14.06 -9.60
N PHE A 25 0.30 13.32 -10.70
CA PHE A 25 -0.39 12.05 -10.97
C PHE A 25 0.01 10.93 -10.01
N LYS A 26 1.30 10.83 -9.65
CA LYS A 26 1.83 9.74 -8.82
C LYS A 26 1.12 9.63 -7.46
N GLY A 27 0.78 10.75 -6.84
CA GLY A 27 0.02 10.78 -5.59
C GLY A 27 -1.37 10.17 -5.75
N LYS A 28 -2.10 10.58 -6.79
CA LYS A 28 -3.45 10.11 -7.09
C LYS A 28 -3.48 8.62 -7.43
N MET A 29 -2.52 8.16 -8.24
CA MET A 29 -2.36 6.75 -8.57
C MET A 29 -2.09 5.88 -7.33
N ILE A 30 -1.19 6.31 -6.43
CA ILE A 30 -0.94 5.60 -5.17
C ILE A 30 -2.20 5.57 -4.31
N ALA A 31 -2.90 6.69 -4.17
CA ALA A 31 -4.14 6.77 -3.40
C ALA A 31 -5.19 5.79 -3.93
N HIS A 32 -5.37 5.72 -5.25
CA HIS A 32 -6.27 4.77 -5.90
C HIS A 32 -5.87 3.31 -5.63
N CYS A 33 -4.58 2.97 -5.71
CA CYS A 33 -4.13 1.60 -5.44
C CYS A 33 -4.35 1.22 -3.96
N ILE A 34 -4.17 2.15 -3.02
CA ILE A 34 -4.46 1.91 -1.59
C ILE A 34 -5.96 1.75 -1.38
N GLU A 35 -6.78 2.61 -1.97
CA GLU A 35 -8.24 2.52 -1.89
C GLU A 35 -8.77 1.18 -2.44
N CYS A 36 -8.22 0.74 -3.58
CA CYS A 36 -8.63 -0.49 -4.26
C CYS A 36 -8.11 -1.77 -3.58
N GLY A 37 -6.80 -1.85 -3.31
CA GLY A 37 -6.13 -3.12 -2.99
C GLY A 37 -5.56 -3.26 -1.58
N PHE A 38 -5.48 -2.20 -0.78
CA PHE A 38 -5.00 -2.32 0.60
C PHE A 38 -6.14 -2.74 1.55
N ASP A 39 -5.94 -3.86 2.24
CA ASP A 39 -6.75 -4.29 3.37
C ASP A 39 -5.97 -4.10 4.69
N PRO A 40 -6.40 -3.19 5.58
CA PRO A 40 -5.78 -3.01 6.88
C PRO A 40 -5.98 -4.20 7.85
N ALA A 41 -6.82 -5.18 7.51
CA ALA A 41 -6.99 -6.43 8.24
C ALA A 41 -5.95 -7.48 7.87
N ASP A 42 -5.38 -7.37 6.67
CA ASP A 42 -4.47 -8.36 6.11
C ASP A 42 -3.02 -8.05 6.49
N ASP A 43 -2.18 -9.07 6.38
CA ASP A 43 -0.78 -9.01 6.77
C ASP A 43 0.06 -8.16 5.80
N GLY A 44 1.21 -7.74 6.29
CA GLY A 44 2.17 -6.95 5.52
C GLY A 44 1.83 -5.46 5.39
N SER A 45 2.74 -4.74 4.74
CA SER A 45 2.57 -3.33 4.45
C SER A 45 1.65 -3.10 3.25
N TRP A 46 1.03 -1.93 3.17
CA TRP A 46 0.19 -1.55 2.02
C TRP A 46 0.90 -1.69 0.67
N ARG A 47 2.23 -1.50 0.62
CA ARG A 47 3.01 -1.68 -0.61
C ARG A 47 3.12 -3.15 -0.99
N GLN A 48 3.39 -4.02 -0.03
CA GLN A 48 3.46 -5.47 -0.26
C GLN A 48 2.11 -5.99 -0.76
N GLN A 49 0.99 -5.55 -0.17
CA GLN A 49 -0.33 -5.98 -0.63
C GLN A 49 -0.65 -5.50 -2.06
N ILE A 50 -0.28 -4.27 -2.41
CA ILE A 50 -0.50 -3.76 -3.79
C ILE A 50 0.44 -4.44 -4.80
N GLU A 51 1.68 -4.69 -4.42
CA GLU A 51 2.64 -5.45 -5.22
C GLU A 51 2.15 -6.88 -5.49
N SER A 52 1.56 -7.51 -4.48
CA SER A 52 0.95 -8.84 -4.58
C SER A 52 -0.47 -8.85 -5.18
N CYS A 53 -0.98 -7.71 -5.68
CA CYS A 53 -2.34 -7.65 -6.23
C CYS A 53 -2.45 -8.53 -7.49
N PRO A 54 -3.33 -9.55 -7.51
CA PRO A 54 -3.36 -10.57 -8.56
C PRO A 54 -4.03 -10.11 -9.87
N VAL A 55 -4.61 -8.91 -9.90
CA VAL A 55 -5.35 -8.39 -11.06
C VAL A 55 -4.37 -7.86 -12.11
N ASP A 56 -3.86 -8.72 -12.98
CA ASP A 56 -2.92 -8.38 -14.05
C ASP A 56 -3.52 -7.51 -15.16
N CYS A 57 -4.82 -7.62 -15.41
CA CYS A 57 -5.56 -6.82 -16.39
C CYS A 57 -5.81 -5.36 -15.96
N CYS A 58 -5.36 -4.97 -14.76
CA CYS A 58 -5.49 -3.61 -14.27
C CYS A 58 -4.62 -2.65 -15.10
N SER A 59 -5.20 -1.54 -15.55
CA SER A 59 -4.49 -0.50 -16.32
C SER A 59 -3.31 0.13 -15.57
N LEU A 60 -3.26 0.00 -14.24
CA LEU A 60 -2.17 0.50 -13.42
C LEU A 60 -1.11 -0.57 -13.09
N TYR A 61 -1.29 -1.83 -13.53
CA TYR A 61 -0.45 -2.96 -13.14
C TYR A 61 1.05 -2.67 -13.26
N SER A 62 1.48 -2.17 -14.42
CA SER A 62 2.89 -1.89 -14.71
C SER A 62 3.48 -0.71 -13.93
N ILE A 63 2.65 0.12 -13.32
CA ILE A 63 3.06 1.35 -12.60
C ILE A 63 2.69 1.31 -11.11
N ARG A 64 2.32 0.13 -10.59
CA ARG A 64 1.96 -0.03 -9.18
C ARG A 64 3.12 0.34 -8.25
N PRO A 65 2.81 0.86 -7.05
CA PRO A 65 3.81 1.03 -6.01
C PRO A 65 4.37 -0.32 -5.57
N VAL A 66 5.67 -0.50 -5.73
CA VAL A 66 6.40 -1.66 -5.20
C VAL A 66 6.91 -1.38 -3.78
N SER A 67 7.10 -2.45 -3.00
CA SER A 67 7.83 -2.39 -1.74
C SER A 67 9.29 -2.03 -1.98
N ILE A 68 9.90 -1.35 -1.00
CA ILE A 68 11.33 -1.03 -1.05
C ILE A 68 12.01 -2.13 -0.23
N PRO A 69 12.97 -2.88 -0.79
CA PRO A 69 13.70 -3.86 0.01
C PRO A 69 14.39 -3.13 1.15
N SER A 70 14.16 -3.59 2.39
CA SER A 70 14.96 -3.15 3.53
C SER A 70 16.42 -3.48 3.23
N LYS A 71 17.35 -2.55 3.49
CA LYS A 71 18.79 -2.85 3.39
C LYS A 71 19.06 -4.12 4.21
N GLU A 72 19.46 -5.19 3.55
CA GLU A 72 19.92 -6.40 4.23
C GLU A 72 21.10 -6.01 5.13
N VAL A 73 20.95 -6.23 6.44
CA VAL A 73 22.10 -6.28 7.33
C VAL A 73 22.81 -7.59 7.00
N VAL A 74 23.77 -7.54 6.09
CA VAL A 74 24.73 -8.64 5.86
C VAL A 74 25.53 -8.83 7.14
N ASN A 75 25.09 -9.75 8.00
CA ASN A 75 25.94 -10.29 9.05
C ASN A 75 26.88 -11.29 8.38
N GLY A 76 28.15 -10.89 8.22
CA GLY A 76 29.21 -11.79 7.80
C GLY A 76 29.32 -12.96 8.77
N ALA A 77 29.31 -14.17 8.23
CA ALA A 77 29.69 -15.38 8.94
C ALA A 77 31.21 -15.55 8.81
N ASP A 78 31.90 -15.58 9.95
CA ASP A 78 33.20 -16.24 10.16
C ASP A 78 32.97 -17.47 11.04
#